data_AF-A0AAP0NGQ4-F1
#
_entry.id   AF-A0AAP0NGQ4-F1
#
_cell.length_a   1.000
_cell.length_b   1.000
_cell.length_c   1.000
_cell.angle_alpha   90.00
_cell.angle_beta   90.00
_cell.angle_gamma   90.00
#
_symmetry.space_group_name_H-M   'P 1'
#
loop_
_entity.id
_entity.type
_entity.pdbx_description
1 polymer ?
#
loop_
_entity_poly.entity_id
_entity_poly.type
_entity_poly.pdbx_seq_one_letter_code
_entity_poly.pdbx_strand_id
1 'polypeptide(L)'
;MLEAMGMVPKKRQRSDAVRTEPILLDVNGHAYWRLKGYSDEDILLQEMGAWDTVALHEKWCYYDAEQENSIEKYISSRREKRLRFQSY
;
A
#
# COMPACT_ATOMS: atom_id res chain seq x y z
N MET A 1 -20.47 -2.95 -53.35
CA MET A 1 -19.40 -3.62 -52.57
C MET A 1 -19.62 -3.19 -51.13
N LEU A 2 -19.77 -4.16 -50.21
CA LEU A 2 -20.17 -3.93 -48.82
C LEU A 2 -18.93 -3.51 -48.02
N GLU A 3 -18.80 -2.22 -47.69
CA GLU A 3 -17.72 -1.75 -46.82
C GLU A 3 -18.04 -2.12 -45.37
N ALA A 4 -17.22 -2.99 -44.79
CA ALA A 4 -17.35 -3.45 -43.43
C ALA A 4 -17.26 -2.25 -42.46
N MET A 5 -18.32 -2.05 -41.68
CA MET A 5 -18.34 -1.09 -40.57
C MET A 5 -17.06 -1.27 -39.74
N GLY A 6 -16.24 -0.21 -39.72
CA GLY A 6 -14.90 -0.22 -39.18
C GLY A 6 -14.83 -0.94 -37.84
N MET A 7 -13.98 -1.96 -37.79
CA MET A 7 -13.53 -2.55 -36.54
C MET A 7 -12.85 -1.44 -35.73
N VAL A 8 -13.60 -0.81 -34.83
CA VAL A 8 -13.05 0.06 -33.80
C VAL A 8 -12.02 -0.80 -33.06
N PRO A 9 -10.73 -0.43 -33.03
CA PRO A 9 -9.79 -1.14 -32.18
C PRO A 9 -10.39 -1.07 -30.78
N LYS A 10 -10.70 -2.22 -30.17
CA LYS A 10 -11.00 -2.28 -28.74
C LYS A 10 -9.76 -1.71 -28.06
N LYS A 11 -9.73 -0.39 -27.83
CA LYS A 11 -8.78 0.24 -26.93
C LYS A 11 -8.87 -0.64 -25.70
N ARG A 12 -7.76 -1.30 -25.33
CA ARG A 12 -7.69 -2.02 -24.06
C ARG A 12 -8.09 -0.99 -23.02
N GLN A 13 -9.33 -1.06 -22.55
CA GLN A 13 -9.84 -0.17 -21.52
C GLN A 13 -8.97 -0.52 -20.32
N ARG A 14 -7.97 0.33 -20.07
CA ARG A 14 -7.18 0.20 -18.85
C ARG A 14 -8.21 0.31 -17.73
N SER A 15 -8.21 -0.69 -16.86
CA SER A 15 -9.04 -0.62 -15.66
C SER A 15 -8.66 0.63 -14.91
N ASP A 16 -9.65 1.46 -14.54
CA ASP A 16 -9.45 2.63 -13.67
C ASP A 16 -9.21 2.21 -12.21
N ALA A 17 -9.00 0.92 -11.94
CA ALA A 17 -8.64 0.42 -10.63
C ALA A 17 -7.30 1.00 -10.17
N VAL A 18 -7.38 2.01 -9.29
CA VAL A 18 -6.23 2.52 -8.55
C VAL A 18 -5.95 1.55 -7.39
N ARG A 19 -4.76 0.96 -7.36
CA ARG A 19 -4.32 0.16 -6.21
C ARG A 19 -4.03 1.10 -5.04
N THR A 20 -4.46 0.73 -3.84
CA THR A 20 -4.00 1.38 -2.61
C THR A 20 -2.52 1.07 -2.43
N GLU A 21 -1.72 2.09 -2.09
CA GLU A 21 -0.30 1.93 -1.76
C GLU A 21 -0.10 2.05 -0.25
N PRO A 22 0.86 1.31 0.33
CA PRO A 22 1.21 1.47 1.73
C PRO A 22 1.81 2.85 1.97
N ILE A 23 1.47 3.47 3.11
CA ILE A 23 2.04 4.75 3.54
C ILE A 23 3.53 4.62 3.91
N LEU A 24 3.96 3.42 4.30
CA LEU A 24 5.36 3.08 4.54
C LEU A 24 5.56 1.59 4.27
N LEU A 25 6.59 1.24 3.52
CA LEU A 25 7.14 -0.11 3.45
C LEU A 25 8.52 -0.07 4.07
N ASP A 26 8.77 -0.85 5.12
CA ASP A 26 10.07 -0.90 5.77
C ASP A 26 10.92 -2.09 5.28
N VAL A 27 12.20 -2.09 5.70
CA VAL A 27 13.18 -3.09 5.29
C VAL A 27 12.95 -4.47 5.89
N ASN A 28 12.09 -4.58 6.91
CA ASN A 28 11.79 -5.82 7.61
C ASN A 28 10.59 -6.55 6.99
N GLY A 29 10.03 -6.03 5.88
CA GLY A 29 8.83 -6.61 5.27
C GLY A 29 7.53 -6.15 5.91
N HIS A 30 7.55 -5.04 6.68
CA HIS A 30 6.34 -4.44 7.21
C HIS A 30 5.78 -3.41 6.24
N ALA A 31 4.51 -3.58 5.87
CA ALA A 31 3.75 -2.58 5.15
C ALA A 31 2.73 -1.93 6.09
N TYR A 32 2.79 -0.61 6.18
CA TYR A 32 1.85 0.21 6.93
C TYR A 32 0.84 0.81 5.97
N TRP A 33 -0.43 0.67 6.28
CA TRP A 33 -1.55 1.10 5.45
C TRP A 33 -2.35 2.13 6.20
N ARG A 34 -2.82 3.17 5.49
CA ARG A 34 -3.84 4.08 6.00
C ARG A 34 -5.13 3.77 5.28
N LEU A 35 -6.11 3.28 6.03
CA LEU A 35 -7.42 2.96 5.49
C LEU A 35 -8.36 4.14 5.76
N LYS A 36 -8.99 4.64 4.70
CA LYS A 36 -10.09 5.62 4.84
C LYS A 36 -11.38 4.83 5.04
N GLY A 37 -11.75 4.63 6.29
CA GLY A 37 -12.95 3.89 6.72
C GLY A 37 -14.16 4.80 6.96
N TYR A 38 -15.17 4.22 7.63
CA TYR A 38 -16.36 4.94 8.09
C TYR A 38 -16.11 5.76 9.37
N SER A 39 -15.22 5.26 10.24
CA SER A 39 -14.61 6.02 11.35
C SER A 39 -13.27 6.62 10.91
N ASP A 40 -12.57 7.29 11.84
CA ASP A 40 -11.27 7.96 11.63
C ASP A 40 -10.23 7.13 10.84
N GLU A 41 -9.16 7.78 10.41
CA GLU A 41 -8.12 7.16 9.58
C GLU A 41 -7.30 6.11 10.34
N ASP A 42 -7.71 4.85 10.29
CA ASP A 42 -7.01 3.76 10.97
C ASP A 42 -5.70 3.36 10.25
N ILE A 43 -4.67 3.07 11.05
CA ILE A 43 -3.40 2.50 10.59
C ILE A 43 -3.40 0.99 10.76
N LEU A 44 -3.07 0.27 9.69
CA LEU A 44 -2.98 -1.19 9.67
C LEU A 44 -1.55 -1.64 9.34
N LEU A 45 -1.05 -2.62 10.08
CA LEU A 45 0.23 -3.27 9.82
C LEU A 45 0.00 -4.61 9.12
N GLN A 46 0.67 -4.80 7.99
CA GLN A 46 0.83 -6.07 7.30
C GLN A 46 2.25 -6.58 7.52
N GLU A 47 2.39 -7.68 8.23
CA GLU A 47 3.64 -8.40 8.43
C GLU A 47 3.76 -9.45 7.32
N MET A 48 4.61 -9.20 6.33
CA MET A 48 4.95 -10.19 5.33
C MET A 48 6.04 -11.09 5.93
N GLY A 49 5.69 -12.35 6.18
CA GLY A 49 6.64 -13.35 6.67
C GLY A 49 7.85 -13.55 5.75
N ALA A 50 8.81 -14.36 6.21
CA ALA A 50 9.96 -14.71 5.39
C ALA A 50 9.52 -15.37 4.08
N TRP A 51 10.11 -14.93 2.97
CA TRP A 51 9.79 -15.43 1.62
C TRP A 51 10.23 -16.89 1.40
N ASP A 52 10.96 -17.45 2.36
CA ASP A 52 11.51 -18.81 2.39
C ASP A 52 10.44 -19.89 2.63
N THR A 53 9.35 -19.57 3.32
CA THR A 53 8.38 -20.59 3.72
C THR A 53 7.40 -20.93 2.60
N VAL A 54 7.18 -22.23 2.39
CA VAL A 54 6.22 -22.81 1.42
C VAL A 54 4.79 -22.27 1.59
N ALA A 55 4.48 -21.71 2.76
CA ALA A 55 3.27 -20.94 3.03
C ALA A 55 3.60 -19.46 3.25
N LEU A 56 2.91 -18.57 2.53
CA LEU A 56 2.93 -17.14 2.79
C LEU A 56 2.15 -16.87 4.09
N HIS A 57 2.86 -16.78 5.22
CA HIS A 57 2.24 -16.47 6.50
C HIS A 57 2.15 -14.94 6.66
N GLU A 58 1.18 -14.37 5.97
CA GLU A 58 0.83 -12.96 6.09
C GLU A 58 -0.02 -12.75 7.34
N LYS A 59 0.36 -11.75 8.16
CA LYS A 59 -0.38 -11.39 9.37
C LYS A 59 -0.76 -9.92 9.35
N TRP A 60 -2.00 -9.64 9.72
CA TRP A 60 -2.55 -8.29 9.79
C TRP A 60 -2.80 -7.90 11.24
N CYS A 61 -2.32 -6.73 11.65
CA CYS A 61 -2.40 -6.21 13.01
C CYS A 61 -3.00 -4.81 12.99
N TYR A 62 -3.95 -4.56 13.90
CA TYR A 62 -4.50 -3.24 14.18
C TYR A 62 -3.76 -2.61 15.36
N TYR A 63 -3.64 -1.29 15.34
CA TYR A 63 -3.18 -0.52 16.49
C TYR A 63 -4.39 -0.02 17.27
N ASP A 64 -4.31 -0.09 18.60
CA ASP A 64 -5.27 0.61 19.45
C ASP A 64 -4.98 2.12 19.48
N ALA A 65 -5.93 2.90 20.02
CA ALA A 65 -5.80 4.36 20.10
C ALA A 65 -4.58 4.82 20.93
N GLU A 66 -4.11 3.99 21.87
CA GLU A 66 -2.92 4.30 22.68
C GLU A 66 -1.63 4.14 21.86
N GLN A 67 -1.59 3.15 20.98
CA GLN A 67 -0.48 2.84 20.09
C GLN A 67 -0.42 3.73 18.85
N GLU A 68 -1.57 4.25 18.39
CA GLU A 68 -1.71 5.04 17.16
C GLU A 68 -0.75 6.25 17.11
N ASN A 69 -0.69 7.02 18.19
CA ASN A 69 0.22 8.17 18.29
C ASN A 69 1.70 7.77 18.18
N SER A 70 2.06 6.61 18.71
CA SER A 70 3.44 6.11 18.68
C SER A 70 3.81 5.65 17.27
N ILE A 71 2.89 4.99 16.57
CA ILE A 71 3.14 4.52 15.21
C ILE A 71 3.18 5.68 14.20
N GLU A 72 2.33 6.69 14.36
CA GLU A 72 2.37 7.92 13.54
C GLU A 72 3.72 8.63 13.62
N LYS A 73 4.28 8.74 14.83
CA LYS A 73 5.62 9.31 15.06
C LYS A 73 6.70 8.46 14.39
N TYR A 74 6.61 7.13 14.49
CA TYR A 74 7.54 6.23 13.83
C TYR A 74 7.52 6.39 12.31
N ILE A 75 6.33 6.40 11.70
CA ILE A 75 6.15 6.55 10.26
C ILE A 75 6.70 7.91 9.78
N SER A 76 6.39 8.98 10.50
CA SER A 76 6.89 10.33 10.20
C SER A 76 8.42 10.37 10.26
N SER A 77 9.04 9.84 11.32
CA SER A 77 10.49 9.77 11.46
C SER A 77 11.17 8.99 10.32
N ARG A 78 10.58 7.87 9.89
CA ARG A 78 11.09 7.06 8.79
C ARG A 78 11.04 7.80 7.46
N ARG A 79 9.94 8.50 7.18
CA ARG A 79 9.77 9.30 5.96
C ARG A 79 10.77 10.45 5.90
N GLU A 80 10.96 11.20 6.99
CA GLU A 80 11.94 12.27 7.07
C GLU A 80 13.37 11.76 6.81
N LYS A 81 13.75 10.64 7.43
CA LYS A 81 15.06 10.02 7.19
C LYS A 81 15.23 9.69 5.71
N ARG A 82 14.24 9.06 5.08
CA ARG A 82 14.29 8.70 3.65
C ARG A 82 14.46 9.93 2.76
N LEU A 83 13.75 11.02 3.04
CA LEU A 83 13.88 12.27 2.28
C LEU A 83 15.29 12.87 2.40
N ARG A 84 15.89 12.84 3.59
CA ARG A 84 17.27 13.31 3.80
C ARG A 84 18.30 12.49 3.02
N PHE A 85 18.09 11.18 2.89
CA PHE A 85 18.98 10.33 2.09
C PHE A 85 18.77 10.47 0.58
N GLN A 86 17.64 11.02 0.13
CA GLN A 86 17.35 11.30 -1.29
C GLN A 86 17.83 12.68 -1.74
N SER A 87 18.17 13.57 -0.80
CA SER A 87 18.66 14.93 -1.08
C SER A 87 20.20 15.04 -1.20
N TYR A 88 20.91 13.91 -1.26
CA TYR A 88 22.34 13.80 -1.57
C TYR A 88 22.52 13.06 -2.90
#